data_AF-A0A9P7END9-F1
#
_entry.id   AF-A0A9P7END9-F1
#
_cell.length_a   1.000
_cell.length_b   1.000
_cell.length_c   1.000
_cell.angle_alpha   90.00
_cell.angle_beta   90.00
_cell.angle_gamma   90.00
#
_symmetry.space_group_name_H-M   'P 1'
#
loop_
_entity.id
_entity.type
_entity.pdbx_description
1 polymer ?
#
loop_
_entity_poly.entity_id
_entity_poly.type
_entity_poly.pdbx_seq_one_letter_code
_entity_poly.pdbx_strand_id
1 'polypeptide(L)'
;MSSSAQGLYSLATLIKRLEAITSRLEDVEDSRSAGHLKRQSTSTVTSAAVVETPSASTSPPPPPAIEVQAAVPRAVTAYDEIVIEGKLKPFLEINKAIAPPPLNEQVDLFAKVLATLRSVLHQAAACRKPDQKAFAEILSPLRAGIESVTRAKEAARKERDWFNHLTVIADGSACVGWVTVEPKPGPHVNEIKESTAYYTNRILKDFKEKDPRHAEWIRAFNGVLDAMKRYVMEFHTTGLVWNASGILVSEYNSSRSQSVSGPPPPLPPPPPPPPPPPPPPPPPPQAGSISSPAAPAGGVAAVFADLNRGADVTKGLRKVDKSEMTHKNPALRAGSVVPSSSGTAAKKPVKPTKPQALMGKKPSKFALEGNKWIIEYQENESALEVANADITQVINLFACKNTTVIIKGKVNAVTLVNCTKTSVLVESVVSSVSITKSPSFALQITGVAPTIQIDSTDSGQIYLSKQCLGVEITTAKCSAINVSLPVEGEEDGVFEEQAMPEMLKTVVQNGKLITTIVEHAG
;
A
#
# COMPACT_ATOMS: atom_id res chain seq x y z
N MET A 1 34.76 -18.53 -31.95
CA MET A 1 33.94 -19.62 -31.39
C MET A 1 34.54 -20.04 -30.06
N SER A 2 33.96 -19.65 -28.93
CA SER A 2 34.23 -20.25 -27.61
C SER A 2 33.20 -19.71 -26.60
N SER A 3 32.16 -20.49 -26.30
CA SER A 3 31.23 -20.21 -25.18
C SER A 3 30.38 -21.43 -24.75
N SER A 4 30.58 -22.63 -25.30
CA SER A 4 29.76 -23.81 -24.98
C SER A 4 30.26 -24.64 -23.78
N ALA A 5 31.45 -24.36 -23.25
CA ALA A 5 32.05 -25.18 -22.19
C ALA A 5 31.62 -24.81 -20.76
N GLN A 6 31.22 -23.56 -20.48
CA GLN A 6 30.89 -23.12 -19.11
C GLN A 6 29.51 -23.57 -18.61
N GLY A 7 28.56 -23.87 -19.49
CA GLY A 7 27.22 -24.33 -19.10
C GLY A 7 27.17 -25.77 -18.59
N LEU A 8 28.04 -26.66 -19.13
CA LEU A 8 28.05 -28.08 -18.78
C LEU A 8 28.64 -28.35 -17.38
N TYR A 9 29.62 -27.56 -16.94
CA TYR A 9 30.17 -27.64 -15.58
C TYR A 9 29.16 -27.20 -14.49
N SER A 10 28.22 -26.31 -14.84
CA SER A 10 27.16 -25.87 -13.93
C SER A 10 26.12 -26.97 -13.71
N LEU A 11 25.72 -27.69 -14.77
CA LEU A 11 24.73 -28.75 -14.70
C LEU A 11 25.23 -29.98 -13.93
N ALA A 12 26.46 -30.42 -14.19
CA ALA A 12 27.05 -31.56 -13.47
C ALA A 12 27.20 -31.29 -11.96
N THR A 13 27.45 -30.04 -11.58
CA THR A 13 27.53 -29.63 -10.17
C THR A 13 26.15 -29.59 -9.51
N LEU A 14 25.11 -29.20 -10.25
CA LEU A 14 23.73 -29.22 -9.78
C LEU A 14 23.21 -30.65 -9.59
N ILE A 15 23.54 -31.57 -10.50
CA ILE A 15 23.14 -32.98 -10.41
C ILE A 15 23.78 -33.65 -9.19
N LYS A 16 25.09 -33.46 -8.96
CA LYS A 16 25.76 -34.00 -7.76
C LYS A 16 25.22 -33.44 -6.45
N ARG A 17 24.78 -32.18 -6.45
CA ARG A 17 24.12 -31.57 -5.27
C ARG A 17 22.73 -32.14 -5.03
N LEU A 18 21.98 -32.41 -6.09
CA LEU A 18 20.67 -33.07 -6.01
C LEU A 18 20.80 -34.51 -5.48
N GLU A 19 21.76 -35.29 -5.98
CA GLU A 19 22.04 -36.65 -5.51
C GLU A 19 22.48 -36.67 -4.03
N ALA A 20 23.27 -35.69 -3.58
CA ALA A 20 23.65 -35.56 -2.17
C ALA A 20 22.49 -35.14 -1.26
N ILE A 21 21.50 -34.40 -1.78
CA ILE A 21 20.30 -34.02 -1.04
C ILE A 21 19.35 -35.20 -0.93
N THR A 22 19.18 -36.01 -2.00
CA THR A 22 18.33 -37.21 -1.96
C THR A 22 18.91 -38.27 -1.03
N SER A 23 20.22 -38.52 -1.07
CA SER A 23 20.88 -39.46 -0.13
C SER A 23 20.74 -39.03 1.34
N ARG A 24 20.79 -37.72 1.62
CA ARG A 24 20.52 -37.19 2.97
C ARG A 24 19.06 -37.29 3.39
N LEU A 25 18.13 -37.29 2.44
CA LEU A 25 16.71 -37.47 2.73
C LEU A 25 16.42 -38.94 3.06
N GLU A 26 17.06 -39.87 2.35
CA GLU A 26 16.97 -41.32 2.60
C GLU A 26 17.56 -41.69 3.98
N ASP A 27 18.70 -41.11 4.38
CA ASP A 27 19.26 -41.28 5.74
C ASP A 27 18.33 -40.78 6.85
N VAL A 28 17.54 -39.73 6.57
CA VAL A 28 16.56 -39.17 7.51
C VAL A 28 15.29 -40.03 7.59
N GLU A 29 14.89 -40.67 6.49
CA GLU A 29 13.77 -41.61 6.42
C GLU A 29 14.09 -42.92 7.17
N ASP A 30 15.32 -43.43 7.04
CA ASP A 30 15.80 -44.63 7.74
C ASP A 30 15.93 -44.42 9.25
N SER A 31 16.40 -43.23 9.66
CA SER A 31 16.47 -42.87 11.08
C SER A 31 15.09 -42.60 11.71
N ARG A 32 14.06 -42.29 10.90
CA ARG A 32 12.66 -42.18 11.34
C ARG A 32 11.97 -43.53 11.47
N SER A 33 12.31 -44.48 10.60
CA SER A 33 11.72 -45.83 10.56
C SER A 33 12.26 -46.74 11.69
N ALA A 34 13.51 -46.54 12.12
CA ALA A 34 14.10 -47.27 13.25
C ALA A 34 13.50 -46.91 14.63
N GLY A 35 12.83 -45.75 14.75
CA GLY A 35 12.26 -45.26 16.01
C GLY A 35 10.88 -45.83 16.40
N HIS A 36 10.21 -46.57 15.51
CA HIS A 36 8.81 -46.97 15.72
C HIS A 36 8.59 -48.46 16.11
N LEU A 37 9.65 -49.26 16.22
CA LEU A 37 9.55 -50.70 16.53
C LEU A 37 10.28 -51.09 17.82
N LYS A 38 9.99 -50.45 18.96
CA LYS A 38 10.23 -51.09 20.27
C LYS A 38 9.43 -50.44 21.42
N ARG A 39 8.16 -50.79 21.55
CA ARG A 39 7.45 -50.61 22.83
C ARG A 39 6.33 -51.63 23.04
N GLN A 40 6.69 -52.81 23.52
CA GLN A 40 5.82 -53.63 24.37
C GLN A 40 6.61 -54.75 25.09
N SER A 41 6.18 -55.03 26.32
CA SER A 41 6.36 -56.27 27.11
C SER A 41 7.48 -56.35 28.17
N THR A 42 7.09 -56.00 29.41
CA THR A 42 7.16 -56.77 30.68
C THR A 42 8.43 -57.50 31.17
N SER A 43 8.85 -57.06 32.39
CA SER A 43 9.17 -57.81 33.62
C SER A 43 10.47 -58.65 33.79
N THR A 44 11.18 -58.35 34.89
CA THR A 44 11.73 -59.26 35.93
C THR A 44 13.27 -59.19 36.20
N VAL A 45 13.61 -58.51 37.30
CA VAL A 45 14.54 -58.85 38.43
C VAL A 45 16.07 -58.97 38.22
N THR A 46 16.75 -58.44 39.26
CA THR A 46 18.08 -58.75 39.88
C THR A 46 19.36 -57.95 39.54
N SER A 47 19.68 -57.06 40.50
CA SER A 47 20.92 -56.96 41.30
C SER A 47 22.24 -56.34 40.77
N ALA A 48 22.60 -55.25 41.47
CA ALA A 48 23.90 -54.91 42.12
C ALA A 48 25.15 -54.71 41.22
N ALA A 49 26.09 -53.78 41.45
CA ALA A 49 26.43 -53.01 42.64
C ALA A 49 27.44 -51.86 42.32
N VAL A 50 27.50 -50.87 43.22
CA VAL A 50 28.67 -50.06 43.69
C VAL A 50 29.19 -48.86 42.87
N VAL A 51 28.78 -47.67 43.36
CA VAL A 51 29.52 -46.45 43.79
C VAL A 51 31.01 -46.28 43.39
N GLU A 52 31.36 -45.16 42.75
CA GLU A 52 32.22 -44.07 43.28
C GLU A 52 32.69 -43.09 42.18
N THR A 53 32.42 -41.80 42.38
CA THR A 53 33.10 -40.64 41.77
C THR A 53 34.14 -40.11 42.77
N PRO A 54 35.32 -39.60 42.35
CA PRO A 54 35.40 -38.16 42.09
C PRO A 54 36.37 -37.71 40.96
N SER A 55 35.92 -36.64 40.29
CA SER A 55 36.60 -35.47 39.68
C SER A 55 37.92 -35.53 38.88
N ALA A 56 37.81 -34.91 37.70
CA ALA A 56 38.71 -33.97 37.02
C ALA A 56 39.86 -34.46 36.12
N SER A 57 39.66 -34.36 34.80
CA SER A 57 40.61 -33.72 33.87
C SER A 57 39.95 -33.30 32.54
N THR A 58 39.93 -31.97 32.35
CA THR A 58 40.02 -31.16 31.11
C THR A 58 39.60 -31.75 29.75
N SER A 59 38.43 -31.33 29.28
CA SER A 59 38.03 -31.36 27.86
C SER A 59 38.56 -30.13 27.08
N PRO A 60 38.79 -30.22 25.75
CA PRO A 60 39.29 -29.12 24.94
C PRO A 60 38.30 -27.94 24.83
N PRO A 61 38.78 -26.72 24.48
CA PRO A 61 37.95 -25.52 24.53
C PRO A 61 36.78 -25.60 23.53
N PRO A 62 35.59 -25.12 23.91
CA PRO A 62 34.48 -25.01 22.97
C PRO A 62 34.84 -23.97 21.89
N PRO A 63 34.37 -24.16 20.63
CA PRO A 63 34.46 -23.11 19.63
C PRO A 63 33.80 -21.84 20.17
N PRO A 64 34.31 -20.64 19.81
CA PRO A 64 33.82 -19.39 20.36
C PRO A 64 32.30 -19.34 20.20
N ALA A 65 31.62 -19.11 21.32
CA ALA A 65 30.19 -18.89 21.35
C ALA A 65 29.88 -17.80 20.33
N ILE A 66 29.16 -18.16 19.28
CA ILE A 66 28.45 -17.18 18.47
C ILE A 66 27.50 -16.53 19.46
N GLU A 67 27.80 -15.30 19.86
CA GLU A 67 26.82 -14.41 20.46
C GLU A 67 25.67 -14.29 19.47
N VAL A 68 24.66 -15.13 19.60
CA VAL A 68 23.38 -14.92 18.94
C VAL A 68 22.71 -13.81 19.73
N GLN A 69 23.15 -12.57 19.48
CA GLN A 69 22.29 -11.42 19.66
C GLN A 69 21.04 -11.73 18.83
N ALA A 70 19.87 -11.77 19.48
CA ALA A 70 18.61 -11.99 18.80
C ALA A 70 18.39 -10.84 17.80
N ALA A 71 18.87 -11.03 16.57
CA ALA A 71 18.85 -10.00 15.55
C ALA A 71 17.39 -9.71 15.18
N VAL A 72 17.01 -8.44 15.23
CA VAL A 72 15.69 -7.97 14.80
C VAL A 72 15.44 -8.47 13.37
N PRO A 73 14.29 -9.10 13.07
CA PRO A 73 14.01 -9.65 11.74
C PRO A 73 14.17 -8.59 10.65
N ARG A 74 14.73 -8.96 9.49
CA ARG A 74 15.01 -8.03 8.36
C ARG A 74 13.79 -7.19 7.97
N ALA A 75 12.60 -7.77 7.95
CA ALA A 75 11.37 -7.04 7.63
C ALA A 75 11.05 -5.94 8.66
N VAL A 76 11.39 -6.11 9.94
CA VAL A 76 11.20 -5.09 10.97
C VAL A 76 12.27 -4.00 10.85
N THR A 77 13.53 -4.36 10.62
CA THR A 77 14.61 -3.39 10.39
C THR A 77 14.34 -2.53 9.15
N ALA A 78 13.89 -3.15 8.05
CA ALA A 78 13.53 -2.41 6.84
C ALA A 78 12.34 -1.47 7.05
N TYR A 79 11.37 -1.84 7.89
CA TYR A 79 10.28 -0.94 8.28
C TYR A 79 10.81 0.29 9.03
N ASP A 80 11.73 0.07 9.98
CA ASP A 80 12.37 1.16 10.72
C ASP A 80 13.10 2.11 9.77
N GLU A 81 13.94 1.60 8.87
CA GLU A 81 14.70 2.40 7.91
C GLU A 81 13.81 3.14 6.90
N ILE A 82 12.86 2.43 6.27
CA ILE A 82 12.06 2.97 5.15
C ILE A 82 10.96 3.91 5.65
N VAL A 83 10.24 3.52 6.70
CA VAL A 83 9.02 4.21 7.14
C VAL A 83 9.32 5.12 8.33
N ILE A 84 9.93 4.61 9.40
CA ILE A 84 10.10 5.36 10.65
C ILE A 84 11.19 6.43 10.49
N GLU A 85 12.42 6.01 10.22
CA GLU A 85 13.58 6.89 10.05
C GLU A 85 13.47 7.67 8.74
N GLY A 86 13.15 6.99 7.63
CA GLY A 86 13.19 7.57 6.30
C GLY A 86 12.10 8.61 6.01
N LYS A 87 10.92 8.52 6.66
CA LYS A 87 9.77 9.39 6.34
C LYS A 87 9.03 9.94 7.54
N LEU A 88 8.75 9.13 8.57
CA LEU A 88 7.99 9.58 9.73
C LEU A 88 8.76 10.65 10.51
N LYS A 89 10.02 10.41 10.87
CA LYS A 89 10.83 11.40 11.62
C LYS A 89 10.94 12.76 10.89
N PRO A 90 11.29 12.84 9.60
CA PRO A 90 11.24 14.09 8.86
C PRO A 90 9.86 14.77 8.88
N PHE A 91 8.79 13.98 8.75
CA PHE A 91 7.43 14.50 8.83
C PHE A 91 7.09 15.09 10.21
N LEU A 92 7.52 14.45 11.30
CA LEU A 92 7.31 14.95 12.66
C LEU A 92 7.97 16.32 12.87
N GLU A 93 9.18 16.52 12.36
CA GLU A 93 9.87 17.80 12.48
C GLU A 93 9.20 18.91 11.65
N ILE A 94 8.79 18.59 10.41
CA ILE A 94 8.00 19.52 9.58
C ILE A 94 6.67 19.87 10.26
N ASN A 95 6.00 18.87 10.86
CA ASN A 95 4.75 19.09 11.58
C ASN A 95 4.95 20.03 12.77
N LYS A 96 5.90 19.74 13.65
CA LYS A 96 6.19 20.59 14.83
C LYS A 96 6.53 22.02 14.47
N ALA A 97 7.16 22.25 13.32
CA ALA A 97 7.56 23.59 12.88
C ALA A 97 6.38 24.50 12.49
N ILE A 98 5.22 23.94 12.12
CA ILE A 98 4.08 24.73 11.62
C ILE A 98 2.76 24.46 12.34
N ALA A 99 2.58 23.27 12.90
CA ALA A 99 1.29 22.79 13.38
C ALA A 99 0.90 23.41 14.73
N PRO A 100 -0.39 23.70 14.94
CA PRO A 100 -0.90 24.09 16.24
C PRO A 100 -0.89 22.90 17.20
N PRO A 101 -0.98 23.14 18.53
CA PRO A 101 -0.93 22.07 19.53
C PRO A 101 -1.87 20.87 19.27
N PRO A 102 -3.15 21.06 18.86
CA PRO A 102 -4.03 19.92 18.61
C PRO A 102 -3.60 19.03 17.44
N LEU A 103 -2.98 19.61 16.40
CA LEU A 103 -2.45 18.83 15.28
C LEU A 103 -1.14 18.12 15.65
N ASN A 104 -0.29 18.75 16.47
CA ASN A 104 0.88 18.08 17.03
C ASN A 104 0.50 16.84 17.85
N GLU A 105 -0.48 16.98 18.76
CA GLU A 105 -0.97 15.86 19.56
C GLU A 105 -1.53 14.72 18.67
N GLN A 106 -2.32 15.05 17.65
CA GLN A 106 -2.87 14.05 16.74
C GLN A 106 -1.76 13.33 15.93
N VAL A 107 -0.74 14.05 15.47
CA VAL A 107 0.38 13.47 14.73
C VAL A 107 1.26 12.59 15.63
N ASP A 108 1.44 12.95 16.91
CA ASP A 108 2.11 12.09 17.89
C ASP A 108 1.34 10.80 18.14
N LEU A 109 0.00 10.86 18.18
CA LEU A 109 -0.84 9.66 18.22
C LEU A 109 -0.64 8.80 16.97
N PHE A 110 -0.61 9.39 15.78
CA PHE A 110 -0.32 8.65 14.54
C PHE A 110 1.08 8.00 14.56
N ALA A 111 2.10 8.67 15.09
CA ALA A 111 3.42 8.06 15.28
C ALA A 111 3.37 6.85 16.23
N LYS A 112 2.57 6.91 17.30
CA LYS A 112 2.34 5.76 18.20
C LYS A 112 1.62 4.60 17.47
N VAL A 113 0.70 4.89 16.55
CA VAL A 113 0.08 3.85 15.70
C VAL A 113 1.13 3.14 14.86
N LEU A 114 2.07 3.87 14.24
CA LEU A 114 3.16 3.28 13.45
C LEU A 114 4.16 2.49 14.30
N ALA A 115 4.43 2.91 15.54
CA ALA A 115 5.22 2.14 16.50
C ALA A 115 4.49 0.86 16.97
N THR A 116 3.16 0.93 17.10
CA THR A 116 2.33 -0.24 17.40
C THR A 116 2.35 -1.24 16.25
N LEU A 117 2.25 -0.76 15.01
CA LEU A 117 2.40 -1.60 13.81
C LEU A 117 3.76 -2.31 13.78
N ARG A 118 4.86 -1.62 14.14
CA ARG A 118 6.18 -2.24 14.29
C ARG A 118 6.16 -3.43 15.25
N SER A 119 5.45 -3.30 16.37
CA SER A 119 5.32 -4.40 17.35
C SER A 119 4.54 -5.59 16.77
N VAL A 120 3.51 -5.33 15.97
CA VAL A 120 2.76 -6.38 15.25
C VAL A 120 3.65 -7.08 14.22
N LEU A 121 4.46 -6.32 13.46
CA LEU A 121 5.41 -6.88 12.49
C LEU A 121 6.46 -7.77 13.16
N HIS A 122 6.97 -7.34 14.31
CA HIS A 122 7.90 -8.14 15.10
C HIS A 122 7.26 -9.43 15.60
N GLN A 123 6.02 -9.35 16.11
CA GLN A 123 5.28 -10.52 16.54
C GLN A 123 4.99 -11.48 15.38
N ALA A 124 4.62 -10.97 14.21
CA ALA A 124 4.38 -11.78 13.01
C ALA A 124 5.66 -12.49 12.52
N ALA A 125 6.81 -11.83 12.61
CA ALA A 125 8.11 -12.42 12.28
C ALA A 125 8.57 -13.49 13.29
N ALA A 126 8.05 -13.48 14.52
CA ALA A 126 8.38 -14.46 15.56
C ALA A 126 7.37 -15.62 15.65
N CYS A 127 6.11 -15.38 15.31
CA CYS A 127 5.00 -16.33 15.53
C CYS A 127 4.52 -17.00 14.24
N ARG A 128 3.90 -18.18 14.40
CA ARG A 128 3.06 -18.78 13.35
C ARG A 128 1.79 -17.95 13.16
N LYS A 129 1.20 -18.03 11.96
CA LYS A 129 -0.08 -17.36 11.67
C LYS A 129 -1.15 -17.83 12.67
N PRO A 130 -1.71 -16.94 13.51
CA PRO A 130 -2.71 -17.30 14.50
C PRO A 130 -4.07 -17.54 13.85
N ASP A 131 -4.98 -18.12 14.62
CA ASP A 131 -6.40 -18.13 14.26
C ASP A 131 -6.99 -16.70 14.24
N GLN A 132 -8.21 -16.58 13.70
CA GLN A 132 -8.86 -15.29 13.52
C GLN A 132 -9.10 -14.52 14.83
N LYS A 133 -9.37 -15.23 15.94
CA LYS A 133 -9.65 -14.63 17.24
C LYS A 133 -8.36 -14.06 17.84
N ALA A 134 -7.31 -14.86 17.89
CA ALA A 134 -6.00 -14.42 18.37
C ALA A 134 -5.41 -13.32 17.48
N PHE A 135 -5.64 -13.38 16.16
CA PHE A 135 -5.26 -12.28 15.26
C PHE A 135 -6.01 -10.98 15.59
N ALA A 136 -7.31 -11.06 15.88
CA ALA A 136 -8.07 -9.89 16.28
C ALA A 136 -7.58 -9.29 17.60
N GLU A 137 -7.16 -10.10 18.56
CA GLU A 137 -6.58 -9.64 19.83
C GLU A 137 -5.23 -8.93 19.61
N ILE A 138 -4.35 -9.49 18.78
CA ILE A 138 -3.06 -8.87 18.41
C ILE A 138 -3.27 -7.47 17.81
N LEU A 139 -4.31 -7.30 16.99
CA LEU A 139 -4.61 -6.02 16.33
C LEU A 139 -5.39 -5.02 17.19
N SER A 140 -5.86 -5.41 18.38
CA SER A 140 -6.65 -4.54 19.26
C SER A 140 -5.95 -3.20 19.58
N PRO A 141 -4.66 -3.18 19.98
CA PRO A 141 -3.96 -1.92 20.23
C PRO A 141 -3.84 -1.03 19.00
N LEU A 142 -3.71 -1.63 17.81
CA LEU A 142 -3.63 -0.90 16.55
C LEU A 142 -4.97 -0.20 16.23
N ARG A 143 -6.09 -0.91 16.42
CA ARG A 143 -7.45 -0.34 16.24
C ARG A 143 -7.72 0.79 17.23
N ALA A 144 -7.40 0.60 18.51
CA ALA A 144 -7.54 1.63 19.54
C ALA A 144 -6.70 2.88 19.23
N GLY A 145 -5.52 2.68 18.64
CA GLY A 145 -4.67 3.77 18.15
C GLY A 145 -5.34 4.59 17.04
N ILE A 146 -5.89 3.94 16.01
CA ILE A 146 -6.63 4.60 14.91
C ILE A 146 -7.83 5.39 15.46
N GLU A 147 -8.60 4.79 16.38
CA GLU A 147 -9.73 5.45 17.03
C GLU A 147 -9.28 6.69 17.83
N SER A 148 -8.14 6.62 18.50
CA SER A 148 -7.57 7.74 19.26
C SER A 148 -7.18 8.90 18.34
N VAL A 149 -6.53 8.61 17.20
CA VAL A 149 -6.20 9.62 16.17
C VAL A 149 -7.48 10.28 15.63
N THR A 150 -8.52 9.48 15.38
CA THR A 150 -9.81 9.98 14.88
C THR A 150 -10.50 10.86 15.93
N ARG A 151 -10.50 10.44 17.19
CA ARG A 151 -11.09 11.21 18.31
C ARG A 151 -10.39 12.55 18.52
N ALA A 152 -9.06 12.60 18.37
CA ALA A 152 -8.29 13.84 18.49
C ALA A 152 -8.73 14.89 17.44
N LYS A 153 -9.01 14.48 16.20
CA LYS A 153 -9.63 15.37 15.19
C LYS A 153 -10.97 15.92 15.68
N GLU A 154 -11.84 15.06 16.20
CA GLU A 154 -13.18 15.46 16.63
C GLU A 154 -13.14 16.42 17.83
N ALA A 155 -12.20 16.23 18.75
CA ALA A 155 -11.97 17.15 19.87
C ALA A 155 -11.47 18.52 19.39
N ALA A 156 -10.70 18.55 18.29
CA ALA A 156 -10.13 19.75 17.69
C ALA A 156 -11.01 20.42 16.62
N ARG A 157 -12.33 20.12 16.56
CA ARG A 157 -13.28 20.71 15.58
C ARG A 157 -13.29 22.24 15.52
N LYS A 158 -12.88 22.92 16.59
CA LYS A 158 -12.81 24.39 16.66
C LYS A 158 -11.64 24.98 15.86
N GLU A 159 -10.63 24.17 15.53
CA GLU A 159 -9.45 24.56 14.74
C GLU A 159 -9.76 24.64 13.24
N ARG A 160 -10.57 25.63 12.82
CA ARG A 160 -11.12 25.67 11.45
C ARG A 160 -10.06 25.74 10.35
N ASP A 161 -8.98 26.49 10.58
CA ASP A 161 -7.88 26.65 9.61
C ASP A 161 -7.05 25.37 9.45
N TRP A 162 -7.07 24.49 10.45
CA TRP A 162 -6.29 23.26 10.51
C TRP A 162 -7.13 21.99 10.37
N PHE A 163 -8.46 22.11 10.32
CA PHE A 163 -9.36 20.98 10.27
C PHE A 163 -9.12 20.05 9.07
N ASN A 164 -8.73 20.60 7.91
CA ASN A 164 -8.33 19.78 6.76
C ASN A 164 -7.06 18.97 7.04
N HIS A 165 -6.08 19.51 7.77
CA HIS A 165 -4.87 18.76 8.17
C HIS A 165 -5.23 17.65 9.15
N LEU A 166 -6.07 17.97 10.14
CA LEU A 166 -6.54 16.99 11.11
C LEU A 166 -7.31 15.84 10.45
N THR A 167 -8.05 16.15 9.39
CA THR A 167 -8.77 15.16 8.58
C THR A 167 -7.81 14.27 7.78
N VAL A 168 -6.78 14.85 7.17
CA VAL A 168 -5.74 14.08 6.46
C VAL A 168 -5.07 13.07 7.37
N ILE A 169 -4.73 13.45 8.61
CA ILE A 169 -4.10 12.54 9.57
C ILE A 169 -5.07 11.46 10.06
N ALA A 170 -6.32 11.83 10.40
CA ALA A 170 -7.33 10.87 10.83
C ALA A 170 -7.61 9.81 9.76
N ASP A 171 -7.93 10.24 8.54
CA ASP A 171 -8.31 9.33 7.46
C ASP A 171 -7.07 8.55 6.95
N GLY A 172 -5.90 9.19 6.93
CA GLY A 172 -4.64 8.57 6.56
C GLY A 172 -4.15 7.49 7.54
N SER A 173 -4.58 7.55 8.81
CA SER A 173 -4.20 6.56 9.84
C SER A 173 -4.69 5.15 9.53
N ALA A 174 -5.76 5.01 8.74
CA ALA A 174 -6.29 3.73 8.29
C ALA A 174 -5.33 2.94 7.37
N CYS A 175 -4.21 3.55 6.93
CA CYS A 175 -3.22 2.89 6.08
C CYS A 175 -2.62 1.64 6.74
N VAL A 176 -2.47 1.63 8.08
CA VAL A 176 -1.94 0.48 8.83
C VAL A 176 -2.88 -0.73 8.82
N GLY A 177 -4.14 -0.54 8.39
CA GLY A 177 -5.11 -1.62 8.19
C GLY A 177 -4.72 -2.61 7.10
N TRP A 178 -3.67 -2.34 6.30
CA TRP A 178 -3.17 -3.27 5.28
C TRP A 178 -2.84 -4.66 5.85
N VAL A 179 -2.50 -4.75 7.15
CA VAL A 179 -2.17 -6.03 7.81
C VAL A 179 -3.31 -7.04 7.80
N THR A 180 -4.55 -6.60 7.58
CA THR A 180 -5.73 -7.47 7.43
C THR A 180 -6.16 -7.68 5.98
N VAL A 181 -5.39 -7.20 5.01
CA VAL A 181 -5.77 -7.21 3.59
C VAL A 181 -4.94 -8.24 2.84
N GLU A 182 -5.64 -9.21 2.24
CA GLU A 182 -5.10 -10.21 1.33
C GLU A 182 -5.99 -10.24 0.06
N PRO A 183 -5.43 -10.42 -1.15
CA PRO A 183 -4.02 -10.55 -1.50
C PRO A 183 -3.36 -9.22 -1.90
N LYS A 184 -4.02 -8.07 -1.68
CA LYS A 184 -3.59 -6.76 -2.22
C LYS A 184 -3.39 -5.67 -1.14
N PRO A 185 -2.49 -5.86 -0.16
CA PRO A 185 -2.26 -4.86 0.89
C PRO A 185 -1.58 -3.56 0.39
N GLY A 186 -0.72 -3.64 -0.63
CA GLY A 186 -0.10 -2.45 -1.24
C GLY A 186 -1.12 -1.48 -1.87
N PRO A 187 -2.05 -1.97 -2.71
CA PRO A 187 -3.18 -1.19 -3.20
C PRO A 187 -4.03 -0.54 -2.10
N HIS A 188 -4.31 -1.24 -0.98
CA HIS A 188 -5.03 -0.66 0.16
C HIS A 188 -4.34 0.61 0.69
N VAL A 189 -3.02 0.58 0.92
CA VAL A 189 -2.28 1.78 1.39
C VAL A 189 -2.40 2.94 0.38
N ASN A 190 -2.40 2.63 -0.92
CA ASN A 190 -2.56 3.62 -1.97
C ASN A 190 -3.98 4.23 -1.99
N GLU A 191 -5.02 3.41 -1.78
CA GLU A 191 -6.41 3.86 -1.69
C GLU A 191 -6.62 4.81 -0.51
N ILE A 192 -6.00 4.53 0.64
CA ILE A 192 -6.02 5.45 1.79
C ILE A 192 -5.33 6.78 1.46
N LYS A 193 -4.20 6.75 0.75
CA LYS A 193 -3.57 8.00 0.29
C LYS A 193 -4.51 8.78 -0.63
N GLU A 194 -5.15 8.11 -1.58
CA GLU A 194 -6.09 8.74 -2.52
C GLU A 194 -7.34 9.30 -1.83
N SER A 195 -7.86 8.65 -0.77
CA SER A 195 -9.02 9.15 -0.04
C SER A 195 -8.74 10.50 0.65
N THR A 196 -7.51 10.74 1.09
CA THR A 196 -7.08 12.02 1.68
C THR A 196 -6.80 13.11 0.64
N ALA A 197 -6.79 12.78 -0.66
CA ALA A 197 -6.40 13.70 -1.73
C ALA A 197 -7.32 14.94 -1.81
N TYR A 198 -8.61 14.77 -1.53
CA TYR A 198 -9.54 15.89 -1.47
C TYR A 198 -9.09 16.95 -0.45
N TYR A 199 -8.78 16.53 0.77
CA TYR A 199 -8.39 17.44 1.86
C TYR A 199 -7.00 18.03 1.65
N THR A 200 -6.03 17.25 1.16
CA THR A 200 -4.70 17.79 0.82
C THR A 200 -4.77 18.84 -0.29
N ASN A 201 -5.62 18.64 -1.31
CA ASN A 201 -5.86 19.65 -2.35
C ASN A 201 -6.53 20.92 -1.80
N ARG A 202 -7.42 20.79 -0.80
CA ARG A 202 -7.99 21.97 -0.11
C ARG A 202 -6.92 22.73 0.66
N ILE A 203 -6.05 22.05 1.40
CA ILE A 203 -4.92 22.69 2.09
C ILE A 203 -4.03 23.44 1.08
N LEU A 204 -3.67 22.79 -0.03
CA LEU A 204 -2.89 23.45 -1.09
C LEU A 204 -3.59 24.70 -1.60
N LYS A 205 -4.90 24.63 -1.86
CA LYS A 205 -5.67 25.78 -2.32
C LYS A 205 -5.70 26.91 -1.30
N ASP A 206 -5.87 26.59 -0.01
CA ASP A 206 -6.06 27.57 1.06
C ASP A 206 -4.75 28.24 1.49
N PHE A 207 -3.61 27.55 1.30
CA PHE A 207 -2.29 27.99 1.79
C PHE A 207 -1.24 28.26 0.70
N LYS A 208 -1.47 27.93 -0.58
CA LYS A 208 -0.48 28.14 -1.68
C LYS A 208 0.07 29.57 -1.81
N GLU A 209 -0.72 30.57 -1.44
CA GLU A 209 -0.36 31.99 -1.54
C GLU A 209 -0.06 32.60 -0.16
N LYS A 210 -0.20 31.80 0.92
CA LYS A 210 -0.01 32.25 2.30
C LYS A 210 1.29 31.71 2.89
N ASP A 211 1.46 30.39 2.85
CA ASP A 211 2.60 29.71 3.47
C ASP A 211 2.94 28.41 2.70
N PRO A 212 4.08 28.37 2.00
CA PRO A 212 4.48 27.20 1.21
C PRO A 212 4.82 25.97 2.07
N ARG A 213 5.05 26.12 3.38
CA ARG A 213 5.39 25.01 4.29
C ARG A 213 4.25 23.99 4.42
N HIS A 214 3.00 24.39 4.19
CA HIS A 214 1.88 23.46 4.13
C HIS A 214 1.97 22.49 2.94
N ALA A 215 2.50 22.94 1.81
CA ALA A 215 2.74 22.05 0.66
C ALA A 215 3.87 21.05 0.95
N GLU A 216 4.88 21.47 1.72
CA GLU A 216 5.94 20.59 2.22
C GLU A 216 5.40 19.56 3.22
N TRP A 217 4.56 19.98 4.16
CA TRP A 217 3.88 19.10 5.11
C TRP A 217 3.07 18.01 4.40
N ILE A 218 2.28 18.36 3.38
CA ILE A 218 1.53 17.39 2.58
C ILE A 218 2.45 16.41 1.88
N ARG A 219 3.54 16.89 1.27
CA ARG A 219 4.51 16.05 0.59
C ARG A 219 5.18 15.08 1.57
N ALA A 220 5.51 15.55 2.77
CA ALA A 220 6.12 14.74 3.81
C ALA A 220 5.18 13.64 4.31
N PHE A 221 3.92 13.97 4.64
CA PHE A 221 2.92 12.97 5.04
C PHE A 221 2.64 11.93 3.95
N ASN A 222 2.44 12.38 2.71
CA ASN A 222 2.28 11.47 1.56
C ASN A 222 3.51 10.58 1.38
N GLY A 223 4.70 11.09 1.68
CA GLY A 223 5.93 10.33 1.69
C GLY A 223 5.92 9.17 2.68
N VAL A 224 5.29 9.33 3.86
CA VAL A 224 5.10 8.23 4.83
C VAL A 224 4.23 7.13 4.24
N LEU A 225 3.11 7.50 3.58
CA LEU A 225 2.20 6.53 2.95
C LEU A 225 2.85 5.82 1.76
N ASP A 226 3.64 6.54 0.94
CA ASP A 226 4.37 5.95 -0.18
C ASP A 226 5.46 4.97 0.30
N ALA A 227 6.18 5.32 1.38
CA ALA A 227 7.15 4.43 2.00
C ALA A 227 6.50 3.20 2.62
N MET A 228 5.34 3.35 3.28
CA MET A 228 4.55 2.22 3.78
C MET A 228 4.16 1.28 2.64
N LYS A 229 3.62 1.82 1.54
CA LYS A 229 3.26 1.02 0.36
C LYS A 229 4.48 0.28 -0.20
N ARG A 230 5.61 0.98 -0.35
CA ARG A 230 6.86 0.38 -0.83
C ARG A 230 7.29 -0.78 0.07
N TYR A 231 7.32 -0.55 1.38
CA TYR A 231 7.65 -1.56 2.38
C TYR A 231 6.72 -2.79 2.26
N VAL A 232 5.41 -2.56 2.22
CA VAL A 232 4.42 -3.64 2.07
C VAL A 232 4.63 -4.43 0.78
N MET A 233 4.89 -3.76 -0.35
CA MET A 233 5.11 -4.43 -1.62
C MET A 233 6.40 -5.27 -1.64
N GLU A 234 7.42 -4.88 -0.86
CA GLU A 234 8.71 -5.56 -0.80
C GLU A 234 8.72 -6.74 0.18
N PHE A 235 8.05 -6.63 1.33
CA PHE A 235 8.11 -7.64 2.41
C PHE A 235 6.81 -8.40 2.67
N HIS A 236 5.68 -7.87 2.19
CA HIS A 236 4.33 -8.33 2.52
C HIS A 236 3.40 -8.31 1.31
N THR A 237 3.92 -8.68 0.13
CA THR A 237 3.30 -8.46 -1.18
C THR A 237 1.84 -8.92 -1.27
N THR A 238 1.51 -10.07 -0.69
CA THR A 238 0.17 -10.69 -0.73
C THR A 238 -0.55 -10.69 0.62
N GLY A 239 0.01 -10.05 1.63
CA GLY A 239 -0.51 -10.06 2.99
C GLY A 239 0.59 -9.99 4.04
N LEU A 240 0.20 -9.79 5.30
CA LEU A 240 1.13 -9.88 6.42
C LEU A 240 1.79 -11.27 6.44
N VAL A 241 3.12 -11.29 6.39
CA VAL A 241 3.91 -12.52 6.35
C VAL A 241 4.19 -12.96 7.78
N TRP A 242 3.83 -14.21 8.07
CA TRP A 242 4.05 -14.86 9.35
C TRP A 242 5.20 -15.86 9.25
N ASN A 243 5.88 -16.12 10.36
CA ASN A 243 6.93 -17.13 10.40
C ASN A 243 6.32 -18.54 10.50
N ALA A 244 6.39 -19.30 9.41
CA ALA A 244 5.88 -20.67 9.36
C ALA A 244 6.51 -21.60 10.41
N SER A 245 7.76 -21.33 10.81
CA SER A 245 8.49 -22.06 11.86
C SER A 245 8.50 -21.32 13.20
N GLY A 246 7.67 -20.29 13.36
CA GLY A 246 7.62 -19.47 14.57
C GLY A 246 7.07 -20.21 15.80
N ILE A 247 7.12 -19.53 16.94
CA ILE A 247 6.49 -19.98 18.18
C ILE A 247 4.99 -19.68 18.18
N LEU A 248 4.25 -20.22 19.15
CA LEU A 248 2.85 -19.86 19.33
C LEU A 248 2.72 -18.45 19.92
N VAL A 249 1.62 -17.76 19.58
CA VAL A 249 1.35 -16.40 20.08
C VAL A 249 1.29 -16.36 21.62
N SER A 250 0.75 -17.40 22.25
CA SER A 250 0.73 -17.57 23.71
C SER A 250 2.14 -17.60 24.31
N GLU A 251 3.05 -18.38 23.73
CA GLU A 251 4.45 -18.49 24.15
C GLU A 251 5.20 -17.17 23.95
N TYR A 252 4.96 -16.49 22.81
CA TYR A 252 5.51 -15.17 22.55
C TYR A 252 5.08 -14.16 23.61
N ASN A 253 3.78 -14.13 23.95
CA ASN A 253 3.27 -13.23 24.98
C ASN A 253 3.86 -13.57 26.36
N SER A 254 3.97 -14.85 26.74
CA SER A 254 4.58 -15.27 28.00
C SER A 254 6.06 -14.89 28.11
N SER A 255 6.84 -15.07 27.03
CA SER A 255 8.25 -14.67 26.99
C SER A 255 8.43 -13.15 27.13
N ARG A 256 7.51 -12.37 26.55
CA ARG A 256 7.47 -10.92 26.71
C ARG A 256 7.10 -10.52 28.14
N SER A 257 6.13 -11.17 28.78
CA SER A 257 5.72 -10.91 30.16
C SER A 257 6.82 -11.20 31.19
N GLN A 258 7.64 -12.24 30.97
CA GLN A 258 8.77 -12.57 31.86
C GLN A 258 9.90 -11.54 31.80
N SER A 259 9.99 -10.73 30.74
CA SER A 259 10.92 -9.61 30.65
C SER A 259 10.48 -8.33 31.39
N VAL A 260 9.27 -8.32 32.00
CA VAL A 260 8.69 -7.12 32.64
C VAL A 260 8.40 -7.29 34.15
N SER A 261 8.68 -8.44 34.75
CA SER A 261 8.43 -8.68 36.18
C SER A 261 9.69 -9.08 36.94
N GLY A 262 10.47 -8.08 37.37
CA GLY A 262 11.53 -8.21 38.37
C GLY A 262 12.41 -6.95 38.42
N PRO A 263 12.76 -6.40 39.60
CA PRO A 263 13.84 -5.43 39.68
C PRO A 263 15.14 -6.16 39.27
N PRO A 264 16.06 -5.50 38.53
CA PRO A 264 17.33 -6.13 38.19
C PRO A 264 18.09 -6.45 39.49
N PRO A 265 18.81 -7.59 39.56
CA PRO A 265 19.76 -7.79 40.65
C PRO A 265 20.79 -6.65 40.60
N PRO A 266 21.30 -6.18 41.75
CA PRO A 266 22.28 -5.11 41.76
C PRO A 266 23.51 -5.56 40.97
N LEU A 267 23.89 -4.75 39.97
CA LEU A 267 25.13 -4.93 39.24
C LEU A 267 26.30 -4.84 40.23
N PRO A 268 27.31 -5.74 40.15
CA PRO A 268 28.55 -5.55 40.89
C PRO A 268 29.21 -4.24 40.42
N PRO A 269 29.90 -3.51 41.32
CA PRO A 269 30.54 -2.25 40.97
C PRO A 269 31.54 -2.45 39.81
N PRO A 270 31.64 -1.49 38.88
CA PRO A 270 32.58 -1.59 37.77
C PRO A 270 34.02 -1.64 38.30
N PRO A 271 34.91 -2.47 37.72
CA PRO A 271 36.33 -2.41 38.04
C PRO A 271 36.91 -1.04 37.64
N PRO A 272 37.90 -0.52 38.39
CA PRO A 272 38.49 0.78 38.11
C PRO A 272 39.15 0.79 36.71
N PRO A 273 39.13 1.93 36.00
CA PRO A 273 39.73 2.03 34.67
C PRO A 273 41.26 1.84 34.75
N PRO A 274 41.88 1.12 33.80
CA PRO A 274 43.33 1.04 33.71
C PRO A 274 43.93 2.40 33.33
N PRO A 275 45.15 2.74 33.80
CA PRO A 275 45.80 4.01 33.51
C PRO A 275 46.13 4.15 32.01
N PRO A 276 46.12 5.37 31.47
CA PRO A 276 46.41 5.61 30.06
C PRO A 276 47.89 5.29 29.73
N PRO A 277 48.19 4.71 28.55
CA PRO A 277 49.55 4.48 28.10
C PRO A 277 50.26 5.80 27.77
N PRO A 278 51.60 5.88 27.95
CA PRO A 278 52.37 7.09 27.66
C PRO A 278 52.45 7.38 26.15
N PRO A 279 52.56 8.67 25.75
CA PRO A 279 52.63 9.06 24.34
C PRO A 279 53.97 8.63 23.71
N PRO A 280 53.98 8.20 22.42
CA PRO A 280 55.19 7.86 21.70
C PRO A 280 56.02 9.11 21.33
N PRO A 281 57.36 8.98 21.22
CA PRO A 281 58.27 10.09 20.93
C PRO A 281 58.26 10.50 19.45
N PRO A 282 58.63 11.76 19.12
CA PRO A 282 58.65 12.26 17.75
C PRO A 282 59.93 11.81 17.00
N PRO A 283 59.87 11.52 15.68
CA PRO A 283 61.05 11.35 14.85
C PRO A 283 61.57 12.69 14.26
N PRO A 284 62.86 12.76 13.89
CA PRO A 284 63.64 14.00 13.70
C PRO A 284 63.51 14.65 12.30
N PRO A 285 63.96 15.91 12.13
CA PRO A 285 63.78 16.67 10.90
C PRO A 285 64.96 16.50 9.93
N GLN A 286 64.69 16.34 8.64
CA GLN A 286 65.68 16.67 7.60
C GLN A 286 65.06 17.36 6.39
N ALA A 287 65.84 18.34 5.93
CA ALA A 287 65.55 19.34 4.94
C ALA A 287 65.94 18.90 3.53
N GLY A 288 65.34 19.60 2.55
CA GLY A 288 66.01 19.95 1.30
C GLY A 288 65.67 19.08 0.10
N SER A 289 65.05 19.69 -0.90
CA SER A 289 65.52 19.50 -2.28
C SER A 289 65.18 20.74 -3.11
N ILE A 290 66.17 21.15 -3.91
CA ILE A 290 66.15 22.26 -4.84
C ILE A 290 66.28 21.66 -6.25
N SER A 291 65.61 22.32 -7.21
CA SER A 291 65.91 22.40 -8.66
C SER A 291 65.66 21.21 -9.61
N SER A 292 64.86 21.54 -10.65
CA SER A 292 64.66 20.98 -12.01
C SER A 292 65.98 20.86 -12.84
N PRO A 293 66.00 20.52 -14.18
CA PRO A 293 64.92 20.25 -15.15
C PRO A 293 65.16 19.11 -16.21
N ALA A 294 64.13 18.83 -17.04
CA ALA A 294 64.15 18.67 -18.53
C ALA A 294 63.23 17.55 -19.08
N ALA A 295 62.55 17.87 -20.19
CA ALA A 295 61.48 17.13 -20.90
C ALA A 295 62.02 16.18 -22.01
N PRO A 296 61.24 15.65 -23.00
CA PRO A 296 59.78 15.45 -23.14
C PRO A 296 59.38 14.02 -23.63
N ALA A 297 58.13 13.58 -23.43
CA ALA A 297 57.41 12.67 -24.35
C ALA A 297 55.91 12.59 -23.96
N GLY A 298 55.02 12.74 -24.93
CA GLY A 298 53.58 12.97 -24.72
C GLY A 298 52.71 11.73 -24.49
N GLY A 299 51.41 11.98 -24.28
CA GLY A 299 50.35 10.99 -24.46
C GLY A 299 49.33 10.86 -23.31
N VAL A 300 48.06 11.14 -23.63
CA VAL A 300 46.78 10.67 -23.05
C VAL A 300 46.49 10.77 -21.54
N ALA A 301 47.44 11.15 -20.68
CA ALA A 301 47.22 11.35 -19.25
C ALA A 301 46.84 12.78 -18.84
N ALA A 302 46.59 13.67 -19.82
CA ALA A 302 46.27 15.09 -19.60
C ALA A 302 44.76 15.38 -19.41
N VAL A 303 43.91 14.36 -19.28
CA VAL A 303 42.45 14.51 -19.19
C VAL A 303 41.87 14.35 -17.78
N PHE A 304 42.67 14.01 -16.77
CA PHE A 304 42.20 13.86 -15.39
C PHE A 304 42.81 14.83 -14.38
N ALA A 305 43.66 15.77 -14.83
CA ALA A 305 44.20 16.85 -13.99
C ALA A 305 43.50 18.22 -14.18
N ASP A 306 42.61 18.36 -15.17
CA ASP A 306 41.86 19.61 -15.41
C ASP A 306 40.47 19.63 -14.76
N LEU A 307 40.12 18.60 -13.99
CA LEU A 307 38.85 18.52 -13.27
C LEU A 307 38.91 19.09 -11.84
N ASN A 308 39.90 19.95 -11.54
CA ASN A 308 40.04 20.66 -10.27
C ASN A 308 40.41 22.15 -10.42
N ARG A 309 39.99 22.80 -11.51
CA ARG A 309 39.97 24.28 -11.61
C ARG A 309 38.55 24.81 -11.58
N GLY A 310 38.09 25.12 -10.36
CA GLY A 310 36.89 25.91 -10.14
C GLY A 310 37.00 27.34 -10.69
N ALA A 311 35.84 27.97 -10.85
CA ALA A 311 35.54 29.39 -11.05
C ALA A 311 36.03 30.13 -12.32
N ASP A 312 36.93 29.61 -13.17
CA ASP A 312 37.40 30.33 -14.37
C ASP A 312 36.96 29.76 -15.75
N VAL A 313 36.09 28.73 -15.77
CA VAL A 313 35.59 28.07 -17.02
C VAL A 313 34.40 28.81 -17.68
N THR A 314 34.23 30.11 -17.46
CA THR A 314 33.15 30.90 -18.10
C THR A 314 33.65 32.04 -19.00
N LYS A 315 34.97 32.21 -19.14
CA LYS A 315 35.55 33.32 -19.92
C LYS A 315 35.73 33.03 -21.42
N GLY A 316 35.41 31.83 -21.91
CA GLY A 316 35.64 31.41 -23.30
C GLY A 316 34.40 31.13 -24.16
N LEU A 317 33.18 31.33 -23.66
CA LEU A 317 31.95 31.04 -24.40
C LEU A 317 31.46 32.29 -25.15
N ARG A 318 31.21 32.14 -26.46
CA ARG A 318 30.57 33.17 -27.32
C ARG A 318 29.29 33.69 -26.65
N LYS A 319 29.24 35.00 -26.38
CA LYS A 319 28.00 35.67 -25.95
C LYS A 319 26.98 35.63 -27.09
N VAL A 320 25.82 35.05 -26.80
CA VAL A 320 24.65 35.01 -27.70
C VAL A 320 24.05 36.41 -27.77
N ASP A 321 23.82 36.88 -29.00
CA ASP A 321 23.29 38.22 -29.26
C ASP A 321 21.80 38.29 -28.91
N LYS A 322 21.33 39.47 -28.48
CA LYS A 322 20.01 39.63 -27.84
C LYS A 322 18.85 39.46 -28.83
N SER A 323 19.15 39.43 -30.13
CA SER A 323 18.25 39.11 -31.23
C SER A 323 17.93 37.60 -31.35
N GLU A 324 18.72 36.71 -30.74
CA GLU A 324 18.51 35.25 -30.78
C GLU A 324 17.67 34.72 -29.59
N MET A 325 17.19 35.61 -28.71
CA MET A 325 16.33 35.26 -27.56
C MET A 325 14.85 35.56 -27.85
N THR A 326 14.16 34.61 -28.47
CA THR A 326 12.76 34.75 -28.94
C THR A 326 11.69 34.95 -27.86
N HIS A 327 12.01 34.86 -26.56
CA HIS A 327 11.06 35.11 -25.46
C HIS A 327 11.32 36.39 -24.65
N LYS A 328 12.34 37.18 -25.00
CA LYS A 328 12.73 38.41 -24.26
C LYS A 328 12.85 39.67 -25.11
N ASN A 329 12.41 39.65 -26.38
CA ASN A 329 12.44 40.82 -27.25
C ASN A 329 11.24 41.76 -26.96
N PRO A 330 11.45 42.96 -26.38
CA PRO A 330 10.37 43.89 -26.05
C PRO A 330 9.66 44.49 -27.28
N ALA A 331 10.26 44.40 -28.47
CA ALA A 331 9.71 44.97 -29.71
C ALA A 331 8.50 44.18 -30.27
N LEU A 332 8.27 42.94 -29.83
CA LEU A 332 7.15 42.10 -30.32
C LEU A 332 5.85 42.28 -29.50
N ARG A 333 5.78 43.26 -28.59
CA ARG A 333 4.57 43.61 -27.82
C ARG A 333 3.91 44.92 -28.26
N ALA A 334 4.44 45.59 -29.28
CA ALA A 334 3.92 46.85 -29.78
C ALA A 334 2.98 46.62 -30.97
N GLY A 335 1.80 46.05 -30.72
CA GLY A 335 0.84 45.82 -31.80
C GLY A 335 -0.51 45.29 -31.33
N SER A 336 -1.30 46.10 -30.64
CA SER A 336 -2.76 46.13 -30.81
C SER A 336 -3.35 47.31 -30.04
N VAL A 337 -3.75 48.35 -30.80
CA VAL A 337 -4.52 49.50 -30.32
C VAL A 337 -5.96 49.31 -30.78
N VAL A 338 -6.94 49.30 -29.87
CA VAL A 338 -8.37 49.59 -30.14
C VAL A 338 -9.10 49.96 -28.82
N PRO A 339 -10.22 50.71 -28.85
CA PRO A 339 -10.40 51.95 -28.06
C PRO A 339 -11.37 51.83 -26.87
N SER A 340 -11.36 52.87 -26.05
CA SER A 340 -12.19 53.09 -24.86
C SER A 340 -13.70 53.17 -25.13
N SER A 341 -14.51 52.45 -24.34
CA SER A 341 -15.90 52.83 -24.06
C SER A 341 -16.31 52.46 -22.63
N SER A 342 -16.94 53.42 -21.96
CA SER A 342 -17.51 53.38 -20.62
C SER A 342 -18.61 52.32 -20.39
N GLY A 343 -18.69 51.77 -19.17
CA GLY A 343 -19.97 51.31 -18.60
C GLY A 343 -20.02 49.91 -17.96
N THR A 344 -20.18 49.91 -16.62
CA THR A 344 -20.92 48.94 -15.77
C THR A 344 -20.51 47.46 -15.66
N ALA A 345 -20.62 46.96 -14.42
CA ALA A 345 -20.19 45.66 -13.91
C ALA A 345 -20.82 44.43 -14.58
N ALA A 346 -20.01 43.44 -14.98
CA ALA A 346 -20.39 42.03 -15.12
C ALA A 346 -19.18 41.06 -15.18
N LYS A 347 -19.27 40.00 -14.37
CA LYS A 347 -18.63 38.65 -14.37
C LYS A 347 -17.29 38.41 -15.12
N LYS A 348 -16.26 37.99 -14.38
CA LYS A 348 -14.99 37.45 -14.92
C LYS A 348 -15.15 36.03 -15.51
N PRO A 349 -14.36 35.65 -16.53
CA PRO A 349 -14.46 34.36 -17.20
C PRO A 349 -13.80 33.23 -16.40
N VAL A 350 -14.43 32.06 -16.38
CA VAL A 350 -13.91 30.81 -15.81
C VAL A 350 -12.71 30.34 -16.64
N LYS A 351 -11.53 30.22 -16.01
CA LYS A 351 -10.37 29.54 -16.62
C LYS A 351 -10.67 28.04 -16.74
N PRO A 352 -10.43 27.41 -17.90
CA PRO A 352 -10.69 25.98 -18.08
C PRO A 352 -9.77 25.16 -17.18
N THR A 353 -10.38 24.29 -16.39
CA THR A 353 -9.71 23.29 -15.56
C THR A 353 -8.91 22.34 -16.47
N LYS A 354 -7.65 22.10 -16.13
CA LYS A 354 -6.76 21.18 -16.85
C LYS A 354 -7.45 19.79 -16.93
N PRO A 355 -7.58 19.16 -18.12
CA PRO A 355 -8.32 17.91 -18.26
C PRO A 355 -7.62 16.77 -17.49
N GLN A 356 -8.42 15.88 -16.90
CA GLN A 356 -8.01 14.66 -16.17
C GLN A 356 -7.13 13.70 -16.99
N ALA A 357 -6.90 13.96 -18.28
CA ALA A 357 -6.08 13.17 -19.18
C ALA A 357 -4.57 13.15 -18.85
N LEU A 358 -4.11 13.88 -17.83
CA LEU A 358 -2.68 14.02 -17.46
C LEU A 358 -2.28 13.35 -16.13
N MET A 359 -3.18 12.65 -15.44
CA MET A 359 -2.80 11.67 -14.41
C MET A 359 -2.49 10.35 -15.12
N GLY A 360 -1.27 9.81 -14.95
CA GLY A 360 -0.82 8.60 -15.64
C GLY A 360 -1.86 7.49 -15.58
N LYS A 361 -2.43 7.13 -16.74
CA LYS A 361 -3.43 6.07 -16.86
C LYS A 361 -2.74 4.74 -16.58
N LYS A 362 -3.31 3.94 -15.67
CA LYS A 362 -2.94 2.53 -15.55
C LYS A 362 -3.28 1.85 -16.89
N PRO A 363 -2.50 0.85 -17.35
CA PRO A 363 -2.76 0.21 -18.63
C PRO A 363 -4.14 -0.42 -18.61
N SER A 364 -4.89 -0.23 -19.70
CA SER A 364 -6.16 -0.92 -19.88
C SER A 364 -5.90 -2.42 -19.94
N LYS A 365 -6.79 -3.18 -19.28
CA LYS A 365 -6.72 -4.63 -19.25
C LYS A 365 -8.03 -5.19 -19.79
N PHE A 366 -7.91 -6.11 -20.73
CA PHE A 366 -9.01 -6.89 -21.26
C PHE A 366 -8.50 -8.30 -21.51
N ALA A 367 -8.69 -9.18 -20.53
CA ALA A 367 -8.14 -10.53 -20.59
C ALA A 367 -9.02 -11.52 -19.83
N LEU A 368 -9.09 -12.75 -20.34
CA LEU A 368 -9.63 -13.88 -19.63
C LEU A 368 -8.51 -14.51 -18.77
N GLU A 369 -8.65 -14.43 -17.45
CA GLU A 369 -7.73 -15.05 -16.49
C GLU A 369 -8.44 -16.19 -15.77
N GLY A 370 -8.11 -17.43 -16.15
CA GLY A 370 -8.86 -18.61 -15.71
C GLY A 370 -10.29 -18.55 -16.22
N ASN A 371 -11.26 -18.48 -15.31
CA ASN A 371 -12.67 -18.31 -15.63
C ASN A 371 -13.18 -16.87 -15.41
N LYS A 372 -12.29 -15.88 -15.26
CA LYS A 372 -12.69 -14.50 -14.98
C LYS A 372 -12.27 -13.58 -16.10
N TRP A 373 -13.22 -12.87 -16.70
CA TRP A 373 -12.92 -11.76 -17.57
C TRP A 373 -12.53 -10.55 -16.72
N ILE A 374 -11.33 -10.04 -16.95
CA ILE A 374 -10.76 -8.90 -16.25
C ILE A 374 -10.75 -7.72 -17.22
N ILE A 375 -11.67 -6.79 -17.00
CA ILE A 375 -11.89 -5.58 -17.81
C ILE A 375 -11.58 -4.39 -16.92
N GLU A 376 -10.38 -3.84 -17.00
CA GLU A 376 -9.92 -2.78 -16.09
C GLU A 376 -9.44 -1.56 -16.85
N TYR A 377 -9.70 -0.37 -16.29
CA TYR A 377 -9.17 0.92 -16.78
C TYR A 377 -9.46 1.22 -18.25
N GLN A 378 -10.54 0.65 -18.80
CA GLN A 378 -11.03 0.99 -20.13
C GLN A 378 -11.57 2.42 -20.12
N GLU A 379 -11.20 3.24 -21.10
CA GLU A 379 -11.66 4.62 -21.19
C GLU A 379 -12.09 4.97 -22.62
N ASN A 380 -13.34 5.41 -22.79
CA ASN A 380 -13.91 5.80 -24.09
C ASN A 380 -14.06 4.66 -25.10
N GLU A 381 -14.25 3.43 -24.63
CA GLU A 381 -14.49 2.27 -25.49
C GLU A 381 -15.99 2.06 -25.71
N SER A 382 -16.47 2.20 -26.94
CA SER A 382 -17.92 2.22 -27.21
C SER A 382 -18.57 0.85 -27.44
N ALA A 383 -17.79 -0.22 -27.60
CA ALA A 383 -18.31 -1.57 -27.86
C ALA A 383 -17.27 -2.67 -27.54
N LEU A 384 -16.88 -2.78 -26.27
CA LEU A 384 -15.95 -3.82 -25.84
C LEU A 384 -16.69 -5.17 -25.72
N GLU A 385 -16.45 -6.07 -26.66
CA GLU A 385 -17.22 -7.31 -26.76
C GLU A 385 -16.52 -8.49 -26.07
N VAL A 386 -17.23 -9.13 -25.14
CA VAL A 386 -16.90 -10.46 -24.62
C VAL A 386 -17.71 -11.46 -25.44
N ALA A 387 -17.10 -11.97 -26.52
CA ALA A 387 -17.75 -12.94 -27.41
C ALA A 387 -17.75 -14.34 -26.79
N ASN A 388 -18.88 -15.04 -26.92
CA ASN A 388 -19.07 -16.42 -26.45
C ASN A 388 -18.72 -16.64 -24.97
N ALA A 389 -19.26 -15.80 -24.10
CA ALA A 389 -19.05 -15.93 -22.67
C ALA A 389 -19.70 -17.21 -22.13
N ASP A 390 -18.95 -17.97 -21.32
CA ASP A 390 -19.39 -19.27 -20.80
C ASP A 390 -20.09 -19.14 -19.44
N ILE A 391 -21.00 -20.08 -19.14
CA ILE A 391 -21.83 -20.07 -17.92
C ILE A 391 -21.02 -20.14 -16.62
N THR A 392 -19.79 -20.66 -16.68
CA THR A 392 -18.86 -20.73 -15.54
C THR A 392 -18.04 -19.46 -15.36
N GLN A 393 -18.07 -18.55 -16.34
CA GLN A 393 -17.25 -17.35 -16.34
C GLN A 393 -17.87 -16.22 -15.53
N VAL A 394 -17.00 -15.40 -14.93
CA VAL A 394 -17.38 -14.19 -14.19
C VAL A 394 -16.78 -12.97 -14.87
N ILE A 395 -17.59 -11.95 -15.10
CA ILE A 395 -17.15 -10.71 -15.73
C ILE A 395 -16.88 -9.66 -14.65
N ASN A 396 -15.64 -9.18 -14.57
CA ASN A 396 -15.24 -8.14 -13.62
C ASN A 396 -14.82 -6.88 -14.36
N LEU A 397 -15.56 -5.80 -14.15
CA LEU A 397 -15.26 -4.47 -14.63
C LEU A 397 -14.73 -3.64 -13.47
N PHE A 398 -13.54 -3.05 -13.63
CA PHE A 398 -12.93 -2.19 -12.61
C PHE A 398 -12.46 -0.87 -13.22
N ALA A 399 -12.85 0.24 -12.61
CA ALA A 399 -12.36 1.57 -12.98
C ALA A 399 -12.52 1.93 -14.47
N CYS A 400 -13.53 1.37 -15.15
CA CYS A 400 -13.86 1.71 -16.52
C CYS A 400 -14.58 3.06 -16.58
N LYS A 401 -14.33 3.85 -17.62
CA LYS A 401 -14.94 5.17 -17.80
C LYS A 401 -15.46 5.35 -19.20
N ASN A 402 -16.68 5.89 -19.33
CA ASN A 402 -17.28 6.15 -20.64
C ASN A 402 -17.16 4.94 -21.58
N THR A 403 -17.46 3.75 -21.05
CA THR A 403 -17.19 2.47 -21.73
C THR A 403 -18.47 1.65 -21.82
N THR A 404 -18.69 1.01 -22.96
CA THR A 404 -19.79 0.05 -23.14
C THR A 404 -19.21 -1.34 -23.31
N VAL A 405 -19.64 -2.28 -22.47
CA VAL A 405 -19.24 -3.69 -22.53
C VAL A 405 -20.43 -4.53 -22.96
N ILE A 406 -20.25 -5.34 -24.00
CA ILE A 406 -21.27 -6.23 -24.55
C ILE A 406 -20.87 -7.66 -24.22
N ILE A 407 -21.65 -8.32 -23.37
CA ILE A 407 -21.43 -9.70 -22.91
C ILE A 407 -22.43 -10.58 -23.65
N LYS A 408 -21.94 -11.32 -24.65
CA LYS A 408 -22.76 -12.25 -25.43
C LYS A 408 -22.71 -13.63 -24.79
N GLY A 409 -23.88 -14.24 -24.56
CA GLY A 409 -24.01 -15.51 -23.87
C GLY A 409 -24.34 -15.38 -22.39
N LYS A 410 -24.38 -16.53 -21.74
CA LYS A 410 -24.80 -16.66 -20.33
C LYS A 410 -23.56 -16.78 -19.46
N VAL A 411 -23.44 -15.95 -18.43
CA VAL A 411 -22.31 -15.91 -17.49
C VAL A 411 -22.76 -16.22 -16.08
N ASN A 412 -21.82 -16.59 -15.21
CA ASN A 412 -22.13 -16.84 -13.81
C ASN A 412 -22.53 -15.54 -13.10
N ALA A 413 -21.66 -14.53 -13.14
CA ALA A 413 -21.85 -13.26 -12.46
C ALA A 413 -21.22 -12.10 -13.24
N VAL A 414 -21.74 -10.90 -13.01
CA VAL A 414 -21.20 -9.65 -13.55
C VAL A 414 -20.97 -8.67 -12.40
N THR A 415 -19.76 -8.13 -12.30
CA THR A 415 -19.36 -7.22 -11.22
C THR A 415 -18.80 -5.92 -11.80
N LEU A 416 -19.36 -4.78 -11.40
CA LEU A 416 -18.88 -3.45 -11.75
C LEU A 416 -18.39 -2.75 -10.48
N VAL A 417 -17.13 -2.35 -10.45
CA VAL A 417 -16.55 -1.63 -9.31
C VAL A 417 -15.85 -0.37 -9.78
N ASN A 418 -16.17 0.77 -9.16
CA ASN A 418 -15.53 2.05 -9.43
C ASN A 418 -15.63 2.51 -10.90
N CYS A 419 -16.68 2.10 -11.61
CA CYS A 419 -16.89 2.45 -13.01
C CYS A 419 -17.67 3.77 -13.14
N THR A 420 -17.45 4.57 -14.17
CA THR A 420 -18.13 5.86 -14.34
C THR A 420 -18.65 6.01 -15.76
N LYS A 421 -19.94 6.31 -15.93
CA LYS A 421 -20.60 6.31 -17.26
C LYS A 421 -20.33 5.01 -18.02
N THR A 422 -20.46 3.88 -17.34
CA THR A 422 -20.19 2.57 -17.93
C THR A 422 -21.50 1.84 -18.19
N SER A 423 -21.68 1.38 -19.42
CA SER A 423 -22.85 0.64 -19.86
C SER A 423 -22.49 -0.83 -20.00
N VAL A 424 -23.33 -1.71 -19.47
CA VAL A 424 -23.16 -3.16 -19.61
C VAL A 424 -24.41 -3.74 -20.22
N LEU A 425 -24.26 -4.34 -21.40
CA LEU A 425 -25.27 -5.16 -22.04
C LEU A 425 -24.91 -6.62 -21.78
N VAL A 426 -25.78 -7.36 -21.09
CA VAL A 426 -25.58 -8.78 -20.80
C VAL A 426 -26.81 -9.57 -21.21
N GLU A 427 -26.58 -10.75 -21.79
CA GLU A 427 -27.69 -11.62 -22.16
C GLU A 427 -28.28 -12.32 -20.95
N SER A 428 -27.53 -13.15 -20.23
CA SER A 428 -28.05 -13.82 -19.04
C SER A 428 -26.99 -13.99 -17.95
N VAL A 429 -27.45 -13.95 -16.70
CA VAL A 429 -26.60 -14.08 -15.52
C VAL A 429 -27.19 -15.18 -14.62
N VAL A 430 -26.35 -16.12 -14.19
CA VAL A 430 -26.80 -17.27 -13.38
C VAL A 430 -27.03 -16.87 -11.93
N SER A 431 -26.12 -16.07 -11.34
CA SER A 431 -26.16 -15.73 -9.93
C SER A 431 -26.62 -14.29 -9.71
N SER A 432 -25.79 -13.31 -10.05
CA SER A 432 -26.04 -11.92 -9.68
C SER A 432 -25.25 -10.93 -10.52
N VAL A 433 -25.84 -9.74 -10.65
CA VAL A 433 -25.15 -8.54 -11.11
C VAL A 433 -24.87 -7.66 -9.89
N SER A 434 -23.61 -7.32 -9.64
CA SER A 434 -23.21 -6.50 -8.50
C SER A 434 -22.54 -5.22 -8.97
N ILE A 435 -23.06 -4.07 -8.55
CA ILE A 435 -22.61 -2.74 -8.95
C ILE A 435 -22.23 -1.97 -7.68
N THR A 436 -20.97 -1.59 -7.56
CA THR A 436 -20.43 -0.97 -6.35
C THR A 436 -19.61 0.26 -6.68
N LYS A 437 -19.85 1.37 -5.98
CA LYS A 437 -19.09 2.62 -6.13
C LYS A 437 -18.99 3.10 -7.58
N SER A 438 -20.02 2.88 -8.41
CA SER A 438 -19.95 3.14 -9.85
C SER A 438 -20.86 4.29 -10.26
N PRO A 439 -20.50 5.56 -9.97
CA PRO A 439 -21.38 6.70 -10.21
C PRO A 439 -21.67 6.85 -11.70
N SER A 440 -22.95 6.80 -12.07
CA SER A 440 -23.40 6.67 -13.46
C SER A 440 -23.09 5.30 -14.09
N PHE A 441 -24.11 4.45 -14.18
CA PHE A 441 -24.07 3.22 -14.96
C PHE A 441 -25.37 3.03 -15.76
N ALA A 442 -25.27 2.23 -16.82
CA ALA A 442 -26.44 1.63 -17.47
C ALA A 442 -26.26 0.11 -17.51
N LEU A 443 -27.30 -0.63 -17.14
CA LEU A 443 -27.33 -2.08 -17.21
C LEU A 443 -28.51 -2.49 -18.08
N GLN A 444 -28.27 -3.29 -19.11
CA GLN A 444 -29.34 -3.88 -19.92
C GLN A 444 -29.20 -5.39 -19.89
N ILE A 445 -30.29 -6.07 -19.49
CA ILE A 445 -30.38 -7.52 -19.43
C ILE A 445 -31.39 -7.97 -20.48
N THR A 446 -30.96 -8.68 -21.52
CA THR A 446 -31.85 -9.13 -22.60
C THR A 446 -32.48 -10.50 -22.35
N GLY A 447 -31.88 -11.32 -21.48
CA GLY A 447 -32.39 -12.60 -21.00
C GLY A 447 -32.78 -12.50 -19.53
N VAL A 448 -32.18 -13.33 -18.66
CA VAL A 448 -32.59 -13.49 -17.26
C VAL A 448 -31.44 -13.20 -16.29
N ALA A 449 -31.75 -12.58 -15.14
CA ALA A 449 -30.90 -12.50 -13.96
C ALA A 449 -31.73 -12.66 -12.68
N PRO A 450 -31.29 -13.46 -11.68
CA PRO A 450 -32.03 -13.61 -10.43
C PRO A 450 -31.95 -12.40 -9.50
N THR A 451 -30.78 -11.76 -9.42
CA THR A 451 -30.53 -10.71 -8.43
C THR A 451 -29.64 -9.60 -8.99
N ILE A 452 -29.98 -8.35 -8.65
CA ILE A 452 -29.18 -7.15 -8.90
C ILE A 452 -28.88 -6.48 -7.55
N GLN A 453 -27.60 -6.26 -7.28
CA GLN A 453 -27.14 -5.64 -6.05
C GLN A 453 -26.42 -4.34 -6.37
N ILE A 454 -26.86 -3.24 -5.76
CA ILE A 454 -26.32 -1.90 -6.01
C ILE A 454 -25.90 -1.31 -4.67
N ASP A 455 -24.63 -0.93 -4.56
CA ASP A 455 -24.08 -0.31 -3.36
C ASP A 455 -23.29 0.96 -3.69
N SER A 456 -23.52 2.00 -2.90
CA SER A 456 -22.74 3.24 -2.91
C SER A 456 -22.65 3.86 -4.30
N THR A 457 -23.75 3.86 -5.04
CA THR A 457 -23.81 4.27 -6.44
C THR A 457 -24.93 5.27 -6.65
N ASP A 458 -24.62 6.34 -7.38
CA ASP A 458 -25.54 7.43 -7.69
C ASP A 458 -25.81 7.47 -9.20
N SER A 459 -27.06 7.70 -9.60
CA SER A 459 -27.52 7.77 -10.99
C SER A 459 -27.34 6.44 -11.75
N GLY A 460 -28.35 5.58 -11.73
CA GLY A 460 -28.32 4.27 -12.38
C GLY A 460 -29.52 4.05 -13.28
N GLN A 461 -29.31 3.44 -14.44
CA GLN A 461 -30.39 3.04 -15.35
C GLN A 461 -30.33 1.53 -15.58
N ILE A 462 -31.42 0.82 -15.29
CA ILE A 462 -31.53 -0.62 -15.47
C ILE A 462 -32.64 -0.90 -16.47
N TYR A 463 -32.34 -1.64 -17.55
CA TYR A 463 -33.30 -2.07 -18.56
C TYR A 463 -33.48 -3.58 -18.45
N LEU A 464 -34.71 -4.02 -18.18
CA LEU A 464 -35.05 -5.43 -18.00
C LEU A 464 -35.80 -5.97 -19.22
N SER A 465 -35.51 -7.22 -19.60
CA SER A 465 -36.30 -7.92 -20.62
C SER A 465 -37.63 -8.44 -20.04
N LYS A 466 -38.53 -8.86 -20.94
CA LYS A 466 -39.78 -9.57 -20.57
C LYS A 466 -39.51 -10.87 -19.79
N GLN A 467 -38.32 -11.43 -19.89
CA GLN A 467 -37.92 -12.67 -19.18
C GLN A 467 -37.32 -12.39 -17.79
N CYS A 468 -36.95 -11.15 -17.48
CA CYS A 468 -36.25 -10.77 -16.25
C CYS A 468 -37.16 -10.09 -15.20
N LEU A 469 -38.48 -10.24 -15.31
CA LEU A 469 -39.45 -9.57 -14.42
C LEU A 469 -39.45 -10.11 -12.97
N GLY A 470 -38.89 -11.30 -12.75
CA GLY A 470 -38.76 -11.91 -11.42
C GLY A 470 -37.47 -11.56 -10.67
N VAL A 471 -36.72 -10.54 -11.13
CA VAL A 471 -35.43 -10.16 -10.54
C VAL A 471 -35.59 -9.48 -9.19
N GLU A 472 -34.75 -9.85 -8.22
CA GLU A 472 -34.65 -9.15 -6.95
C GLU A 472 -33.61 -8.03 -7.03
N ILE A 473 -34.02 -6.79 -6.71
CA ILE A 473 -33.12 -5.63 -6.71
C ILE A 473 -32.91 -5.16 -5.28
N THR A 474 -31.65 -5.15 -4.83
CA THR A 474 -31.26 -4.63 -3.52
C THR A 474 -30.38 -3.40 -3.68
N THR A 475 -30.68 -2.34 -2.94
CA THR A 475 -29.93 -1.08 -2.96
C THR A 475 -29.44 -0.70 -1.57
N ALA A 476 -28.17 -0.29 -1.46
CA ALA A 476 -27.60 0.27 -0.24
C ALA A 476 -26.89 1.58 -0.57
N LYS A 477 -27.23 2.68 0.13
CA LYS A 477 -26.59 3.99 -0.07
C LYS A 477 -26.56 4.41 -1.56
N CYS A 478 -27.68 4.26 -2.23
CA CYS A 478 -27.84 4.62 -3.64
C CYS A 478 -28.82 5.79 -3.78
N SER A 479 -28.69 6.57 -4.85
CA SER A 479 -29.60 7.65 -5.19
C SER A 479 -29.89 7.68 -6.70
N ALA A 480 -31.09 8.14 -7.08
CA ALA A 480 -31.50 8.27 -8.49
C ALA A 480 -31.30 6.97 -9.32
N ILE A 481 -31.80 5.84 -8.83
CA ILE A 481 -31.81 4.57 -9.57
C ILE A 481 -33.18 4.43 -10.25
N ASN A 482 -33.18 4.26 -11.56
CA ASN A 482 -34.38 4.02 -12.35
C ASN A 482 -34.33 2.64 -13.00
N VAL A 483 -35.49 1.97 -13.03
CA VAL A 483 -35.68 0.66 -13.62
C VAL A 483 -36.71 0.80 -14.73
N SER A 484 -36.28 0.50 -15.95
CA SER A 484 -37.07 0.49 -17.17
C SER A 484 -37.64 -0.92 -17.39
N LEU A 485 -38.95 -1.04 -17.27
CA LEU A 485 -39.69 -2.29 -17.47
C LEU A 485 -40.33 -2.32 -18.86
N PRO A 486 -40.35 -3.46 -19.56
CA PRO A 486 -40.97 -3.56 -20.86
C PRO A 486 -42.49 -3.44 -20.74
N VAL A 487 -43.11 -2.66 -21.62
CA VAL A 487 -44.58 -2.48 -21.61
C VAL A 487 -45.26 -3.71 -22.21
N GLU A 488 -46.31 -4.20 -21.53
CA GLU A 488 -47.08 -5.35 -22.01
C GLU A 488 -47.89 -4.98 -23.27
N GLY A 489 -47.81 -5.82 -24.31
CA GLY A 489 -48.54 -5.61 -25.57
C GLY A 489 -47.85 -4.70 -26.61
N GLU A 490 -46.75 -4.03 -26.22
CA GLU A 490 -45.94 -3.19 -27.12
C GLU A 490 -44.76 -3.96 -27.75
N GLU A 491 -44.17 -3.37 -28.80
CA GLU A 491 -42.98 -3.88 -29.46
C GLU A 491 -41.76 -3.92 -28.51
N ASP A 492 -40.83 -4.84 -28.77
CA ASP A 492 -39.59 -4.94 -27.99
C ASP A 492 -38.76 -3.65 -28.11
N GLY A 493 -38.52 -2.98 -26.98
CA GLY A 493 -37.80 -1.71 -26.93
C GLY A 493 -38.62 -0.55 -26.37
N VAL A 494 -39.93 -0.73 -26.15
CA VAL A 494 -40.76 0.23 -25.41
C VAL A 494 -40.69 -0.07 -23.92
N PHE A 495 -40.19 0.89 -23.14
CA PHE A 495 -40.03 0.76 -21.70
C PHE A 495 -40.80 1.84 -20.93
N GLU A 496 -41.37 1.44 -19.80
CA GLU A 496 -41.86 2.34 -18.78
C GLU A 496 -40.80 2.49 -17.68
N GLU A 497 -40.39 3.72 -17.41
CA GLU A 497 -39.36 4.02 -16.41
C GLU A 497 -40.01 4.18 -15.03
N GLN A 498 -39.51 3.42 -14.05
CA GLN A 498 -39.93 3.49 -12.66
C GLN A 498 -38.75 3.85 -11.77
N ALA A 499 -38.88 4.92 -10.99
CA ALA A 499 -37.86 5.33 -10.04
C ALA A 499 -37.89 4.44 -8.80
N MET A 500 -36.72 3.98 -8.35
CA MET A 500 -36.61 3.27 -7.08
C MET A 500 -36.82 4.24 -5.92
N PRO A 501 -37.66 3.89 -4.92
CA PRO A 501 -37.86 4.75 -3.77
C PRO A 501 -36.57 4.94 -2.96
N GLU A 502 -36.19 6.19 -2.73
CA GLU A 502 -34.95 6.54 -2.02
C GLU A 502 -35.17 7.02 -0.58
N MET A 503 -36.37 7.51 -0.26
CA MET A 503 -36.68 8.04 1.06
C MET A 503 -37.38 7.00 1.93
N LEU A 504 -36.74 6.63 3.03
CA LEU A 504 -37.28 5.74 4.04
C LEU A 504 -37.74 6.55 5.26
N LYS A 505 -38.98 6.36 5.68
CA LYS A 505 -39.51 6.90 6.93
C LYS A 505 -39.41 5.83 8.01
N THR A 506 -38.61 6.12 9.03
CA THR A 506 -38.51 5.28 10.23
C THR A 506 -39.21 5.96 11.40
N VAL A 507 -40.13 5.25 12.06
CA VAL A 507 -40.85 5.72 13.25
C VAL A 507 -40.57 4.79 14.42
N VAL A 508 -40.43 5.36 15.62
CA VAL A 508 -40.36 4.59 16.87
C VAL A 508 -41.77 4.29 17.35
N GLN A 509 -42.18 3.03 17.34
CA GLN A 509 -43.48 2.59 17.89
C GLN A 509 -43.26 1.45 18.87
N ASN A 510 -43.82 1.56 20.08
CA ASN A 510 -43.69 0.55 21.13
C ASN A 510 -42.22 0.11 21.40
N GLY A 511 -41.28 1.07 21.35
CA GLY A 511 -39.86 0.80 21.54
C GLY A 511 -39.15 0.09 20.38
N LYS A 512 -39.82 -0.10 19.23
CA LYS A 512 -39.26 -0.70 18.01
C LYS A 512 -39.19 0.33 16.88
N LEU A 513 -38.20 0.16 16.01
CA LEU A 513 -38.09 0.91 14.76
C LEU A 513 -38.94 0.23 13.69
N ILE A 514 -39.89 0.98 13.12
CA ILE A 514 -40.69 0.55 11.96
C ILE A 514 -40.31 1.44 10.79
N THR A 515 -39.80 0.84 9.72
CA THR A 515 -39.36 1.55 8.52
C THR A 515 -40.32 1.28 7.37
N THR A 516 -40.74 2.34 6.70
CA THR A 516 -41.64 2.33 5.55
C THR A 516 -41.03 3.18 4.45
N ILE A 517 -41.35 2.87 3.19
CA ILE A 517 -40.98 3.72 2.06
C ILE A 517 -41.89 4.95 2.06
N VAL A 518 -41.34 6.13 1.80
CA VAL A 518 -42.16 7.30 1.52
C VAL A 518 -42.49 7.31 0.05
N GLU A 519 -43.73 6.98 -0.27
CA GLU A 519 -44.28 7.14 -1.61
C GLU A 519 -44.52 8.63 -1.88
N HIS A 520 -43.81 9.18 -2.85
CA HIS A 520 -44.26 10.39 -3.52
C HIS A 520 -45.20 9.94 -4.63
N ALA A 521 -46.51 9.93 -4.35
CA ALA A 521 -47.51 9.87 -5.41
C ALA A 521 -47.40 11.17 -6.22
N GLY A 522 -46.76 11.08 -7.38
CA GLY A 522 -46.60 12.16 -8.35
C GLY A 522 -46.74 11.59 -9.75
#